data_AF-A0A7R9LVZ1-F1
#
_entry.id   AF-A0A7R9LVZ1-F1
#
_cell.length_a   1.000
_cell.length_b   1.000
_cell.length_c   1.000
_cell.angle_alpha   90.00
_cell.angle_beta   90.00
_cell.angle_gamma   90.00
#
_symmetry.space_group_name_H-M   'P 1'
#
loop_
_entity.id
_entity.type
_entity.pdbx_description
1 polymer ?
#
loop_
_entity_poly.entity_id
_entity_poly.type
_entity_poly.pdbx_seq_one_letter_code
_entity_poly.pdbx_strand_id
1 'polypeptide(L)'
;LCAGAKGWENYAVTASVYHAYHEMRANGIPDERIIVMHYDDITHNPLNPTPGIVTNVLNGTDVYRGVPKHYTGADVNPKNFLGILKGDRGLAKQGKRVVNSGPNDHIFVYVLAHGDPGYTEFLDDKLMATDLNNALIDMHRNNRYAKLVFYLESCESVLVAVLLAADALPNVKPGEFKGKIWVVLCAGGTGWNNYSIHANVYHAYQMVRANGIPDENIIIMHYDDIANNKLNPNPGVVINEPDGPNLYHDIPKHYTGDDVNPNNFLAVLKGDPELAKLGKKVVNSGPDDHIFVYFIDHGSPDLIVFPKEYLYGEELNTALKDMHQNKRFEKLVFYLETCESGSMFDKMLPKNIGVYAMASSKPNQDSWQAFCDFEKYKACLGGLFSYYWFKNSETADLRVETMQEQFEFVFNSANKSNPTVINGTQQVQQYGDLSIGKLPVSQFQGFRKVSDVMNRPHDYPSIEDWDVVKISDIPIYMAENYIKSTNDINEKQIYVKELESILKGRQYVDNSMTEYVNSIQHLMPNIETNAILNTKRELNNRLCYRQLVDTFHQNCFNLNQNPYVVTKLQTFVNICEQMRESSDADIAVNRLIQYCKRNVKPNNALNVI
;
A
#
# COMPACT_ATOMS: atom_id res chain seq x y z
N LEU A 1 -32.44 15.48 -8.21
CA LEU A 1 -31.71 16.58 -8.90
C LEU A 1 -31.56 17.73 -7.91
N CYS A 2 -30.34 18.20 -7.65
CA CYS A 2 -30.07 19.18 -6.60
C CYS A 2 -29.11 20.29 -7.08
N ALA A 3 -29.53 21.55 -6.93
CA ALA A 3 -28.68 22.73 -7.04
C ALA A 3 -28.35 23.20 -5.61
N GLY A 4 -27.11 22.98 -5.17
CA GLY A 4 -26.68 23.29 -3.79
C GLY A 4 -26.27 24.75 -3.55
N ALA A 5 -26.14 25.54 -4.63
CA ALA A 5 -25.75 26.95 -4.57
C ALA A 5 -26.93 27.88 -4.92
N LYS A 6 -26.96 29.06 -4.29
CA LYS A 6 -27.95 30.13 -4.50
C LYS A 6 -27.26 31.38 -5.07
N GLY A 7 -28.01 32.35 -5.57
CA GLY A 7 -27.48 33.64 -5.99
C GLY A 7 -27.24 33.71 -7.50
N TRP A 8 -27.19 34.95 -8.02
CA TRP A 8 -27.08 35.21 -9.45
C TRP A 8 -25.74 34.71 -10.02
N GLU A 9 -24.67 34.81 -9.23
CA GLU A 9 -23.34 34.27 -9.54
C GLU A 9 -23.35 32.75 -9.76
N ASN A 10 -24.36 32.05 -9.21
CA ASN A 10 -24.56 30.61 -9.33
C ASN A 10 -25.64 30.24 -10.36
N TYR A 11 -25.92 31.14 -11.30
CA TYR A 11 -26.90 30.93 -12.37
C TYR A 11 -26.70 29.59 -13.10
N ALA A 12 -25.46 29.27 -13.47
CA ALA A 12 -25.13 28.04 -14.18
C ALA A 12 -25.48 26.77 -13.38
N VAL A 13 -25.25 26.80 -12.06
CA VAL A 13 -25.57 25.67 -11.16
C VAL A 13 -27.05 25.32 -11.22
N THR A 14 -27.91 26.33 -11.10
CA THR A 14 -29.36 26.14 -11.10
C THR A 14 -29.89 25.85 -12.51
N ALA A 15 -29.39 26.55 -13.54
CA ALA A 15 -29.80 26.33 -14.93
C ALA A 15 -29.47 24.91 -15.44
N SER A 16 -28.33 24.32 -15.03
CA SER A 16 -27.98 22.93 -15.39
C SER A 16 -28.91 21.91 -14.74
N VAL A 17 -29.32 22.13 -13.48
CA VAL A 17 -30.27 21.24 -12.78
C VAL A 17 -31.66 21.30 -13.42
N TYR A 18 -32.09 22.49 -13.87
CA TYR A 18 -33.32 22.68 -14.63
C TYR A 18 -33.27 21.96 -15.98
N HIS A 19 -32.15 22.08 -16.70
CA HIS A 19 -31.96 21.35 -17.94
C HIS A 19 -31.98 19.83 -17.71
N ALA A 20 -31.30 19.34 -16.66
CA ALA A 20 -31.31 17.93 -16.30
C ALA A 20 -32.73 17.40 -16.01
N TYR A 21 -33.61 18.21 -15.40
CA TYR A 21 -35.02 17.85 -15.22
C TYR A 21 -35.71 17.58 -16.56
N HIS A 22 -35.53 18.46 -17.54
CA HIS A 22 -36.11 18.28 -18.88
C HIS A 22 -35.53 17.07 -19.62
N GLU A 23 -34.23 16.82 -19.48
CA GLU A 23 -33.57 15.64 -20.06
C GLU A 23 -34.12 14.33 -19.49
N MET A 24 -34.33 14.26 -18.16
CA MET A 24 -34.93 13.07 -17.54
C MET A 24 -36.33 12.80 -18.09
N ARG A 25 -37.14 13.85 -18.29
CA ARG A 25 -38.49 13.73 -18.89
C ARG A 25 -38.44 13.30 -20.34
N ALA A 26 -37.54 13.89 -21.13
CA ALA A 26 -37.36 13.55 -22.54
C ALA A 26 -36.97 12.07 -22.72
N ASN A 27 -36.26 11.50 -21.74
CA ASN A 27 -35.88 10.09 -21.69
C ASN A 27 -36.92 9.19 -20.98
N GLY A 28 -38.15 9.68 -20.77
CA GLY A 28 -39.28 8.87 -20.32
C GLY A 28 -39.39 8.68 -18.80
N ILE A 29 -38.63 9.43 -17.99
CA ILE A 29 -38.83 9.44 -16.54
C ILE A 29 -40.02 10.36 -16.20
N PRO A 30 -41.09 9.83 -15.57
CA PRO A 30 -42.28 10.63 -15.31
C PRO A 30 -42.08 11.59 -14.12
N ASP A 31 -42.81 12.71 -14.12
CA ASP A 31 -42.63 13.82 -13.16
C ASP A 31 -42.83 13.40 -11.70
N GLU A 32 -43.69 12.41 -11.43
CA GLU A 32 -43.86 11.84 -10.09
C GLU A 32 -42.63 11.12 -9.55
N ARG A 33 -41.68 10.74 -10.42
CA ARG A 33 -40.42 10.07 -10.05
C ARG A 33 -39.21 11.00 -10.01
N ILE A 34 -39.38 12.28 -10.36
CA ILE A 34 -38.30 13.25 -10.31
C ILE A 34 -38.48 14.15 -9.08
N ILE A 35 -37.43 14.25 -8.25
CA ILE A 35 -37.38 15.16 -7.11
C ILE A 35 -36.33 16.23 -7.42
N VAL A 36 -36.72 17.50 -7.23
CA VAL A 36 -35.91 18.68 -7.58
C VAL A 36 -35.78 19.55 -6.35
N MET A 37 -34.54 19.89 -6.02
CA MET A 37 -34.16 20.68 -4.86
C MET A 37 -33.28 21.84 -5.35
N HIS A 38 -33.74 23.07 -5.17
CA HIS A 38 -33.09 24.28 -5.71
C HIS A 38 -33.59 25.53 -4.98
N TYR A 39 -32.82 26.61 -4.90
CA TYR A 39 -33.22 27.79 -4.11
C TYR A 39 -34.36 28.61 -4.72
N ASP A 40 -34.63 28.46 -6.03
CA ASP A 40 -35.66 29.20 -6.78
C ASP A 40 -35.46 30.74 -6.79
N ASP A 41 -34.20 31.18 -6.77
CA ASP A 41 -33.83 32.58 -6.53
C ASP A 41 -33.17 33.28 -7.72
N ILE A 42 -32.80 32.56 -8.78
CA ILE A 42 -32.22 33.15 -10.01
C ILE A 42 -33.29 33.66 -10.99
N THR A 43 -34.47 33.02 -11.02
CA THR A 43 -35.50 33.27 -12.05
C THR A 43 -36.05 34.69 -11.97
N HIS A 44 -36.27 35.20 -10.76
CA HIS A 44 -36.79 36.54 -10.48
C HIS A 44 -35.73 37.43 -9.81
N ASN A 45 -34.46 37.09 -9.98
CA ASN A 45 -33.37 37.90 -9.45
C ASN A 45 -33.36 39.28 -10.13
N PRO A 46 -33.12 40.39 -9.41
CA PRO A 46 -33.00 41.72 -10.02
C PRO A 46 -31.92 41.83 -11.11
N LEU A 47 -30.93 40.93 -11.10
CA LEU A 47 -29.87 40.86 -12.11
C LEU A 47 -30.27 40.05 -13.36
N ASN A 48 -31.42 39.36 -13.35
CA ASN A 48 -31.89 38.60 -14.51
C ASN A 48 -32.40 39.55 -15.60
N PRO A 49 -31.75 39.62 -16.78
CA PRO A 49 -32.19 40.50 -17.86
C PRO A 49 -33.53 40.06 -18.49
N THR A 50 -33.96 38.82 -18.23
CA THR A 50 -35.23 38.25 -18.70
C THR A 50 -35.98 37.61 -17.54
N PRO A 51 -36.61 38.39 -16.64
CA PRO A 51 -37.31 37.86 -15.47
C PRO A 51 -38.34 36.80 -15.84
N GLY A 52 -38.33 35.67 -15.13
CA GLY A 52 -39.22 34.55 -15.42
C GLY A 52 -38.66 33.52 -16.41
N ILE A 53 -37.53 33.82 -17.07
CA ILE A 53 -36.89 32.96 -18.06
C ILE A 53 -35.48 32.60 -17.59
N VAL A 54 -35.14 31.31 -17.70
CA VAL A 54 -33.78 30.80 -17.48
C VAL A 54 -33.36 29.96 -18.68
N THR A 55 -32.21 30.25 -19.28
CA THR A 55 -31.62 29.48 -20.38
C THR A 55 -30.24 28.97 -19.99
N ASN A 56 -29.85 27.77 -20.44
CA ASN A 56 -28.52 27.20 -20.16
C ASN A 56 -27.58 27.20 -21.39
N VAL A 57 -28.04 27.69 -22.53
CA VAL A 57 -27.26 27.91 -23.76
C VAL A 57 -27.70 29.23 -24.40
N LEU A 58 -26.83 29.86 -25.17
CA LEU A 58 -27.14 31.11 -25.90
C LEU A 58 -28.35 30.90 -26.82
N ASN A 59 -29.37 31.75 -26.69
CA ASN A 59 -30.66 31.64 -27.40
C ASN A 59 -31.40 30.30 -27.19
N GLY A 60 -31.14 29.61 -26.08
CA GLY A 60 -31.83 28.37 -25.72
C GLY A 60 -33.28 28.56 -25.29
N THR A 61 -33.97 27.43 -25.12
CA THR A 61 -35.31 27.36 -24.53
C THR A 61 -35.30 27.69 -23.03
N ASP A 62 -36.43 28.18 -22.51
CA ASP A 62 -36.64 28.37 -21.07
C ASP A 62 -36.62 27.03 -20.34
N VAL A 63 -35.53 26.74 -19.64
CA VAL A 63 -35.34 25.53 -18.83
C VAL A 63 -36.01 25.62 -17.46
N TYR A 64 -36.42 26.81 -17.00
CA TYR A 64 -37.14 26.93 -15.72
C TYR A 64 -38.62 26.50 -15.85
N ARG A 65 -39.19 26.62 -17.06
CA ARG A 65 -40.61 26.37 -17.29
C ARG A 65 -41.03 24.93 -16.93
N GLY A 66 -41.86 24.82 -15.90
CA GLY A 66 -42.45 23.55 -15.49
C GLY A 66 -41.53 22.70 -14.61
N VAL A 67 -40.40 23.24 -14.16
CA VAL A 67 -39.59 22.63 -13.11
C VAL A 67 -40.36 22.67 -11.77
N PRO A 68 -40.50 21.53 -11.07
CA PRO A 68 -41.28 21.47 -9.83
C PRO A 68 -40.48 21.98 -8.63
N LYS A 69 -41.18 22.68 -7.73
CA LYS A 69 -40.62 23.29 -6.52
C LYS A 69 -40.78 22.38 -5.30
N HIS A 70 -40.14 21.20 -5.32
CA HIS A 70 -40.32 20.23 -4.23
C HIS A 70 -39.64 20.68 -2.93
N TYR A 71 -38.42 21.21 -3.05
CA TYR A 71 -37.64 21.79 -1.95
C TYR A 71 -37.01 23.09 -2.45
N THR A 72 -37.38 24.21 -1.82
CA THR A 72 -36.89 25.55 -2.18
C THR A 72 -36.57 26.41 -0.96
N GLY A 73 -35.77 27.46 -1.15
CA GLY A 73 -35.33 28.32 -0.06
C GLY A 73 -34.65 27.54 1.08
N ALA A 74 -35.12 27.72 2.31
CA ALA A 74 -34.55 27.08 3.51
C ALA A 74 -34.66 25.54 3.51
N ASP A 75 -35.53 24.97 2.67
CA ASP A 75 -35.62 23.52 2.53
C ASP A 75 -34.42 22.91 1.79
N VAL A 76 -33.60 23.74 1.15
CA VAL A 76 -32.37 23.34 0.47
C VAL A 76 -31.22 23.21 1.47
N ASN A 77 -31.15 22.09 2.18
CA ASN A 77 -30.11 21.82 3.19
C ASN A 77 -29.69 20.34 3.22
N PRO A 78 -28.51 20.00 3.78
CA PRO A 78 -27.99 18.63 3.80
C PRO A 78 -28.92 17.63 4.50
N LYS A 79 -29.55 18.03 5.60
CA LYS A 79 -30.49 17.17 6.36
C LYS A 79 -31.66 16.72 5.50
N ASN A 80 -32.31 17.66 4.80
CA ASN A 80 -33.41 17.34 3.89
C ASN A 80 -32.92 16.53 2.70
N PHE A 81 -31.74 16.85 2.14
CA PHE A 81 -31.14 16.08 1.04
C PHE A 81 -30.95 14.60 1.41
N LEU A 82 -30.31 14.32 2.56
CA LEU A 82 -30.12 12.96 3.08
C LEU A 82 -31.46 12.29 3.43
N GLY A 83 -32.42 13.05 3.96
CA GLY A 83 -33.76 12.55 4.25
C GLY A 83 -34.54 12.14 2.99
N ILE A 84 -34.40 12.90 1.89
CA ILE A 84 -34.98 12.55 0.58
C ILE A 84 -34.43 11.22 0.11
N LEU A 85 -33.10 11.05 0.12
CA LEU A 85 -32.43 9.81 -0.31
C LEU A 85 -32.91 8.61 0.52
N LYS A 86 -32.91 8.74 1.85
CA LYS A 86 -33.31 7.67 2.76
C LYS A 86 -34.82 7.38 2.78
N GLY A 87 -35.66 8.13 2.08
CA GLY A 87 -37.11 7.93 2.15
C GLY A 87 -37.69 8.29 3.53
N ASP A 88 -37.23 9.40 4.13
CA ASP A 88 -37.59 9.80 5.49
C ASP A 88 -39.12 9.92 5.70
N ARG A 89 -39.65 9.15 6.66
CA ARG A 89 -41.09 9.11 6.97
C ARG A 89 -41.61 10.41 7.58
N GLY A 90 -40.77 11.18 8.26
CA GLY A 90 -41.11 12.49 8.81
C GLY A 90 -41.34 13.51 7.70
N LEU A 91 -40.42 13.60 6.74
CA LEU A 91 -40.57 14.42 5.54
C LEU A 91 -41.81 14.01 4.74
N ALA A 92 -42.02 12.71 4.52
CA ALA A 92 -43.20 12.21 3.83
C ALA A 92 -44.52 12.58 4.54
N LYS A 93 -44.55 12.51 5.88
CA LYS A 93 -45.72 12.94 6.69
C LYS A 93 -45.99 14.44 6.60
N GLN A 94 -44.98 15.26 6.31
CA GLN A 94 -45.12 16.69 6.05
C GLN A 94 -45.55 16.98 4.60
N GLY A 95 -45.86 15.96 3.80
CA GLY A 95 -46.24 16.10 2.40
C GLY A 95 -45.07 16.37 1.46
N LYS A 96 -43.82 16.28 1.96
CA LYS A 96 -42.62 16.43 1.13
C LYS A 96 -42.34 15.16 0.34
N ARG A 97 -41.86 15.31 -0.90
CA ARG A 97 -41.46 14.16 -1.73
C ARG A 97 -40.15 13.58 -1.25
N VAL A 98 -40.10 12.27 -1.11
CA VAL A 98 -38.88 11.52 -0.78
C VAL A 98 -38.71 10.39 -1.79
N VAL A 99 -37.51 9.83 -1.90
CA VAL A 99 -37.30 8.65 -2.72
C VAL A 99 -38.05 7.48 -2.07
N ASN A 100 -39.11 7.01 -2.72
CA ASN A 100 -39.87 5.84 -2.32
C ASN A 100 -39.56 4.69 -3.27
N SER A 101 -38.55 3.91 -2.91
CA SER A 101 -37.89 2.93 -3.77
C SER A 101 -37.68 1.60 -3.04
N GLY A 102 -37.66 0.51 -3.78
CA GLY A 102 -37.39 -0.84 -3.30
C GLY A 102 -36.25 -1.54 -4.06
N PRO A 103 -36.07 -2.84 -3.85
CA PRO A 103 -34.90 -3.59 -4.30
C PRO A 103 -34.77 -3.70 -5.82
N ASN A 104 -35.83 -3.39 -6.59
CA ASN A 104 -35.85 -3.49 -8.04
C ASN A 104 -35.76 -2.13 -8.73
N ASP A 105 -35.72 -1.03 -7.98
CA ASP A 105 -35.74 0.32 -8.53
C ASP A 105 -34.31 0.83 -8.76
N HIS A 106 -34.12 1.61 -9.83
CA HIS A 106 -32.87 2.32 -10.07
C HIS A 106 -32.98 3.77 -9.65
N ILE A 107 -31.95 4.28 -8.98
CA ILE A 107 -31.89 5.66 -8.50
C ILE A 107 -30.81 6.42 -9.25
N PHE A 108 -31.15 7.58 -9.79
CA PHE A 108 -30.21 8.54 -10.34
C PHE A 108 -30.22 9.80 -9.50
N VAL A 109 -29.05 10.21 -9.02
CA VAL A 109 -28.84 11.43 -8.25
C VAL A 109 -27.87 12.32 -9.01
N TYR A 110 -28.26 13.56 -9.24
CA TYR A 110 -27.40 14.60 -9.81
C TYR A 110 -27.38 15.78 -8.85
N VAL A 111 -26.18 16.17 -8.44
CA VAL A 111 -25.90 17.30 -7.54
C VAL A 111 -24.86 18.19 -8.21
N LEU A 112 -25.17 19.48 -8.31
CA LEU A 112 -24.25 20.50 -8.76
C LEU A 112 -24.16 21.58 -7.67
N ALA A 113 -22.95 21.82 -7.17
CA ALA A 113 -22.69 22.70 -6.04
C ALA A 113 -21.19 23.03 -5.92
N HIS A 114 -20.86 24.02 -5.10
CA HIS A 114 -19.48 24.27 -4.67
C HIS A 114 -19.03 23.22 -3.66
N GLY A 115 -17.72 23.03 -3.51
CA GLY A 115 -17.19 22.08 -2.55
C GLY A 115 -15.67 22.08 -2.52
N ASP A 116 -15.16 21.51 -1.45
CA ASP A 116 -13.75 21.31 -1.13
C ASP A 116 -13.52 19.82 -0.79
N PRO A 117 -12.27 19.37 -0.60
CA PRO A 117 -11.97 18.05 -0.08
C PRO A 117 -12.83 17.65 1.13
N GLY A 118 -13.68 16.62 0.96
CA GLY A 118 -14.46 16.00 2.02
C GLY A 118 -15.87 16.57 2.24
N TYR A 119 -16.31 17.62 1.54
CA TYR A 119 -17.68 18.12 1.64
C TYR A 119 -18.18 18.86 0.39
N THR A 120 -19.49 18.99 0.28
CA THR A 120 -20.19 19.86 -0.68
C THR A 120 -20.99 20.92 0.06
N GLU A 121 -20.99 22.15 -0.46
CA GLU A 121 -21.67 23.27 0.18
C GLU A 121 -23.16 23.32 -0.15
N PHE A 122 -23.96 23.54 0.89
CA PHE A 122 -25.37 23.91 0.83
C PHE A 122 -25.51 25.24 1.57
N LEU A 123 -25.13 26.35 0.94
CA LEU A 123 -25.14 27.72 1.48
C LEU A 123 -24.70 27.89 2.95
N ASP A 124 -25.60 27.60 3.89
CA ASP A 124 -25.44 27.82 5.34
C ASP A 124 -24.91 26.55 6.05
N ASP A 125 -24.71 25.45 5.30
CA ASP A 125 -24.32 24.16 5.84
C ASP A 125 -23.47 23.35 4.84
N LYS A 126 -22.85 22.28 5.33
CA LYS A 126 -21.97 21.39 4.56
C LYS A 126 -22.53 19.98 4.56
N LEU A 127 -22.71 19.42 3.36
CA LEU A 127 -22.93 17.99 3.20
C LEU A 127 -21.57 17.30 3.27
N MET A 128 -21.26 16.69 4.42
CA MET A 128 -20.03 15.93 4.60
C MET A 128 -20.07 14.63 3.79
N ALA A 129 -18.94 14.24 3.21
CA ALA A 129 -18.82 12.98 2.47
C ALA A 129 -19.18 11.76 3.35
N THR A 130 -18.84 11.79 4.63
CA THR A 130 -19.17 10.76 5.62
C THR A 130 -20.68 10.60 5.83
N ASP A 131 -21.42 11.71 5.88
CA ASP A 131 -22.87 11.68 6.11
C ASP A 131 -23.62 11.16 4.89
N LEU A 132 -23.15 11.55 3.69
CA LEU A 132 -23.63 11.00 2.43
C LEU A 132 -23.35 9.50 2.35
N ASN A 133 -22.13 9.06 2.67
CA ASN A 133 -21.77 7.64 2.66
C ASN A 133 -22.67 6.83 3.62
N ASN A 134 -22.83 7.30 4.85
CA ASN A 134 -23.71 6.67 5.83
C ASN A 134 -25.16 6.55 5.34
N ALA A 135 -25.68 7.56 4.65
CA ALA A 135 -27.04 7.51 4.09
C ALA A 135 -27.16 6.51 2.94
N LEU A 136 -26.15 6.39 2.08
CA LEU A 136 -26.15 5.43 0.98
C LEU A 136 -26.01 3.99 1.50
N ILE A 137 -25.17 3.77 2.52
CA ILE A 137 -25.08 2.49 3.24
C ILE A 137 -26.43 2.12 3.86
N ASP A 138 -27.10 3.07 4.52
CA ASP A 138 -28.43 2.84 5.10
C ASP A 138 -29.45 2.47 4.01
N MET A 139 -29.44 3.16 2.86
CA MET A 139 -30.28 2.78 1.72
C MET A 139 -29.97 1.38 1.19
N HIS A 140 -28.69 1.02 1.08
CA HIS A 140 -28.27 -0.32 0.64
C HIS A 140 -28.74 -1.41 1.60
N ARG A 141 -28.47 -1.26 2.91
CA ARG A 141 -28.87 -2.21 3.96
C ARG A 141 -30.38 -2.45 4.01
N ASN A 142 -31.16 -1.41 3.70
CA ASN A 142 -32.61 -1.48 3.65
C ASN A 142 -33.15 -1.89 2.27
N ASN A 143 -32.31 -2.40 1.37
CA ASN A 143 -32.66 -2.87 0.02
C ASN A 143 -33.49 -1.84 -0.77
N ARG A 144 -33.07 -0.57 -0.73
CA ARG A 144 -33.83 0.55 -1.30
C ARG A 144 -33.57 0.80 -2.78
N TYR A 145 -32.67 0.06 -3.42
CA TYR A 145 -32.40 0.16 -4.86
C TYR A 145 -31.75 -1.11 -5.39
N ALA A 146 -31.92 -1.38 -6.68
CA ALA A 146 -31.12 -2.34 -7.44
C ALA A 146 -29.77 -1.72 -7.89
N LYS A 147 -29.81 -0.47 -8.37
CA LYS A 147 -28.62 0.31 -8.78
C LYS A 147 -28.81 1.77 -8.41
N LEU A 148 -27.76 2.41 -7.92
CA LEU A 148 -27.73 3.84 -7.64
C LEU A 148 -26.56 4.46 -8.40
N VAL A 149 -26.84 5.52 -9.16
CA VAL A 149 -25.85 6.32 -9.87
C VAL A 149 -25.87 7.72 -9.28
N PHE A 150 -24.71 8.19 -8.82
CA PHE A 150 -24.56 9.50 -8.18
C PHE A 150 -23.58 10.36 -8.98
N TYR A 151 -24.07 11.43 -9.57
CA TYR A 151 -23.28 12.42 -10.30
C TYR A 151 -23.13 13.65 -9.40
N LEU A 152 -21.90 13.88 -8.94
CA LEU A 152 -21.54 15.10 -8.22
C LEU A 152 -20.63 15.95 -9.10
N GLU A 153 -21.09 17.13 -9.42
CA GLU A 153 -20.33 18.12 -10.18
C GLU A 153 -19.96 19.26 -9.22
N SER A 154 -18.67 19.36 -8.88
CA SER A 154 -18.07 20.35 -7.98
C SER A 154 -16.58 20.50 -8.32
N CYS A 155 -15.94 21.61 -7.89
CA CYS A 155 -14.54 21.93 -8.21
C CYS A 155 -13.52 20.84 -7.80
N GLU A 156 -13.85 19.99 -6.81
CA GLU A 156 -12.99 18.92 -6.27
C GLU A 156 -13.69 17.53 -6.24
N SER A 157 -14.58 17.25 -7.20
CA SER A 157 -15.48 16.09 -7.21
C SER A 157 -14.81 14.70 -7.20
N VAL A 158 -13.52 14.61 -7.54
CA VAL A 158 -12.76 13.35 -7.49
C VAL A 158 -12.62 12.82 -6.05
N LEU A 159 -12.55 13.69 -5.04
CA LEU A 159 -12.33 13.25 -3.66
C LEU A 159 -13.60 12.75 -2.94
N VAL A 160 -14.79 13.19 -3.38
CA VAL A 160 -16.08 12.75 -2.80
C VAL A 160 -16.61 11.49 -3.49
N ALA A 161 -16.28 11.27 -4.77
CA ALA A 161 -16.73 10.11 -5.55
C ALA A 161 -15.91 8.83 -5.28
N VAL A 162 -14.68 8.94 -4.79
CA VAL A 162 -13.78 7.78 -4.54
C VAL A 162 -14.22 6.93 -3.32
N LEU A 163 -15.09 7.45 -2.45
CA LEU A 163 -15.69 6.66 -1.35
C LEU A 163 -16.94 5.85 -1.74
N LEU A 164 -17.49 6.05 -2.95
CA LEU A 164 -18.82 5.51 -3.32
C LEU A 164 -18.78 4.12 -3.99
N ALA A 165 -17.60 3.56 -4.28
CA ALA A 165 -17.47 2.28 -4.98
C ALA A 165 -17.28 1.06 -4.06
N ALA A 166 -17.10 1.26 -2.75
CA ALA A 166 -16.82 0.20 -1.78
C ALA A 166 -18.03 -0.72 -1.52
N ASP A 167 -19.24 -0.17 -1.35
CA ASP A 167 -20.38 -0.91 -0.80
C ASP A 167 -21.53 -1.23 -1.79
N ALA A 168 -21.34 -0.99 -3.10
CA ALA A 168 -22.35 -1.29 -4.13
C ALA A 168 -22.13 -2.61 -4.87
N LEU A 169 -21.25 -3.47 -4.37
CA LEU A 169 -21.26 -4.88 -4.74
C LEU A 169 -22.49 -5.52 -4.07
N PRO A 170 -23.14 -6.52 -4.71
CA PRO A 170 -24.19 -7.27 -4.04
C PRO A 170 -23.67 -7.72 -2.67
N ASN A 171 -24.56 -7.88 -1.70
CA ASN A 171 -24.36 -8.77 -0.56
C ASN A 171 -23.95 -10.15 -1.11
N VAL A 172 -22.68 -10.30 -1.48
CA VAL A 172 -21.96 -11.53 -1.41
C VAL A 172 -21.98 -11.77 0.09
N LYS A 173 -22.99 -12.51 0.55
CA LYS A 173 -22.75 -13.43 1.67
C LYS A 173 -21.35 -13.96 1.38
N PRO A 174 -20.32 -13.71 2.21
CA PRO A 174 -18.97 -14.14 1.90
C PRO A 174 -19.13 -15.57 1.42
N GLY A 175 -18.89 -15.79 0.13
CA GLY A 175 -19.08 -17.12 -0.44
C GLY A 175 -18.20 -17.96 0.45
N GLU A 176 -18.81 -18.82 1.29
CA GLU A 176 -18.12 -19.41 2.43
C GLU A 176 -16.82 -19.96 1.88
N PHE A 177 -15.70 -19.31 2.19
CA PHE A 177 -14.41 -19.83 1.83
C PHE A 177 -14.30 -21.12 2.62
N LYS A 178 -14.38 -22.26 1.93
CA LYS A 178 -14.45 -23.59 2.56
C LYS A 178 -13.08 -24.24 2.70
N GLY A 179 -12.06 -23.66 2.09
CA GLY A 179 -10.69 -24.11 2.19
C GLY A 179 -10.02 -23.70 3.49
N LYS A 180 -8.74 -24.03 3.59
CA LYS A 180 -7.84 -23.60 4.65
C LYS A 180 -7.05 -22.38 4.21
N ILE A 181 -6.78 -21.49 5.17
CA ILE A 181 -5.81 -20.41 4.98
C ILE A 181 -4.44 -20.92 5.45
N TRP A 182 -3.46 -20.89 4.55
CA TRP A 182 -2.05 -21.12 4.82
C TRP A 182 -1.29 -19.80 4.87
N VAL A 183 -0.32 -19.71 5.77
CA VAL A 183 0.46 -18.48 5.96
C VAL A 183 1.95 -18.79 5.91
N VAL A 184 2.71 -18.02 5.14
CA VAL A 184 4.18 -18.06 5.11
C VAL A 184 4.73 -16.68 5.46
N LEU A 185 5.48 -16.60 6.55
CA LEU A 185 6.08 -15.36 7.05
C LEU A 185 7.61 -15.47 6.97
N CYS A 186 8.29 -14.49 6.39
CA CYS A 186 9.73 -14.54 6.19
C CYS A 186 10.41 -13.21 6.52
N ALA A 187 11.37 -13.25 7.45
CA ALA A 187 12.31 -12.18 7.76
C ALA A 187 13.67 -12.54 7.14
N GLY A 188 14.09 -11.81 6.11
CA GLY A 188 15.36 -12.06 5.41
C GLY A 188 16.61 -11.50 6.10
N GLY A 189 16.43 -10.57 7.04
CA GLY A 189 17.53 -9.85 7.69
C GLY A 189 18.16 -10.56 8.90
N THR A 190 19.34 -10.10 9.31
CA THR A 190 20.05 -10.54 10.54
C THR A 190 20.71 -9.37 11.25
N GLY A 191 20.99 -9.50 12.54
CA GLY A 191 21.68 -8.51 13.35
C GLY A 191 20.75 -7.41 13.89
N TRP A 192 21.21 -6.70 14.92
CA TRP A 192 20.39 -5.74 15.67
C TRP A 192 19.89 -4.56 14.82
N ASN A 193 20.69 -4.12 13.84
CA ASN A 193 20.29 -3.07 12.90
C ASN A 193 19.07 -3.45 12.04
N ASN A 194 18.72 -4.73 12.00
CA ASN A 194 17.58 -5.30 11.30
C ASN A 194 16.46 -5.75 12.26
N TYR A 195 16.40 -5.17 13.48
CA TYR A 195 15.39 -5.47 14.49
C TYR A 195 13.95 -5.43 13.93
N SER A 196 13.59 -4.35 13.19
CA SER A 196 12.24 -4.14 12.67
C SER A 196 11.77 -5.26 11.72
N ILE A 197 12.72 -5.86 10.99
CA ILE A 197 12.45 -6.94 10.03
C ILE A 197 11.87 -8.17 10.76
N HIS A 198 12.48 -8.55 11.88
CA HIS A 198 11.99 -9.66 12.71
C HIS A 198 10.74 -9.28 13.48
N ALA A 199 10.70 -8.07 14.05
CA ALA A 199 9.57 -7.59 14.82
C ALA A 199 8.27 -7.57 14.00
N ASN A 200 8.33 -7.15 12.73
CA ASN A 200 7.17 -7.19 11.83
C ASN A 200 6.70 -8.64 11.59
N VAL A 201 7.61 -9.60 11.37
CA VAL A 201 7.24 -11.00 11.17
C VAL A 201 6.59 -11.61 12.42
N TYR A 202 7.08 -11.27 13.61
CA TYR A 202 6.44 -11.69 14.85
C TYR A 202 5.07 -11.04 15.04
N HIS A 203 4.92 -9.77 14.68
CA HIS A 203 3.63 -9.09 14.69
C HIS A 203 2.64 -9.79 13.75
N ALA A 204 3.05 -10.07 12.50
CA ALA A 204 2.24 -10.79 11.54
C ALA A 204 1.81 -12.17 12.08
N TYR A 205 2.72 -12.91 12.72
CA TYR A 205 2.43 -14.21 13.34
C TYR A 205 1.36 -14.10 14.44
N GLN A 206 1.53 -13.18 15.39
CA GLN A 206 0.54 -12.99 16.46
C GLN A 206 -0.80 -12.53 15.91
N MET A 207 -0.78 -11.66 14.91
CA MET A 207 -1.98 -11.14 14.26
C MET A 207 -2.80 -12.26 13.61
N VAL A 208 -2.18 -13.09 12.76
CA VAL A 208 -2.90 -14.16 12.04
C VAL A 208 -3.41 -15.26 13.00
N ARG A 209 -2.69 -15.54 14.09
CA ARG A 209 -3.16 -16.48 15.13
C ARG A 209 -4.37 -15.96 15.87
N ALA A 210 -4.31 -14.71 16.29
CA ALA A 210 -5.44 -14.08 16.95
C ALA A 210 -6.66 -13.96 16.01
N ASN A 211 -6.43 -13.92 14.69
CA ASN A 211 -7.45 -14.02 13.65
C ASN A 211 -7.95 -15.46 13.39
N GLY A 212 -7.55 -16.44 14.19
CA GLY A 212 -8.05 -17.82 14.16
C GLY A 212 -7.37 -18.73 13.14
N ILE A 213 -6.26 -18.32 12.51
CA ILE A 213 -5.47 -19.22 11.66
C ILE A 213 -4.70 -20.20 12.58
N PRO A 214 -4.88 -21.52 12.40
CA PRO A 214 -4.27 -22.49 13.30
C PRO A 214 -2.76 -22.57 13.06
N ASP A 215 -1.99 -22.78 14.13
CA ASP A 215 -0.52 -22.83 14.05
C ASP A 215 -0.01 -23.84 13.03
N GLU A 216 -0.69 -24.97 12.83
CA GLU A 216 -0.34 -25.99 11.82
C GLU A 216 -0.29 -25.44 10.37
N ASN A 217 -1.01 -24.36 10.09
CA ASN A 217 -1.04 -23.73 8.76
C ASN A 217 -0.09 -22.54 8.62
N ILE A 218 0.64 -22.16 9.68
CA ILE A 218 1.56 -21.02 9.67
C ILE A 218 3.01 -21.52 9.63
N ILE A 219 3.78 -21.08 8.63
CA ILE A 219 5.21 -21.32 8.49
C ILE A 219 5.94 -20.00 8.70
N ILE A 220 7.04 -20.03 9.44
CA ILE A 220 7.86 -18.85 9.75
C ILE A 220 9.32 -19.15 9.45
N MET A 221 9.96 -18.22 8.76
CA MET A 221 11.39 -18.23 8.47
C MET A 221 11.98 -16.94 9.04
N HIS A 222 12.85 -17.05 10.03
CA HIS A 222 13.47 -15.90 10.70
C HIS A 222 14.81 -16.31 11.29
N TYR A 223 15.82 -15.45 11.27
CA TYR A 223 17.16 -15.84 11.71
C TYR A 223 17.26 -16.14 13.22
N ASP A 224 16.33 -15.60 14.03
CA ASP A 224 16.20 -15.80 15.48
C ASP A 224 17.32 -15.21 16.36
N ASP A 225 17.84 -14.04 15.99
CA ASP A 225 19.00 -13.38 16.65
C ASP A 225 18.69 -12.03 17.32
N ILE A 226 17.40 -11.67 17.42
CA ILE A 226 16.95 -10.39 17.99
C ILE A 226 16.57 -10.53 19.48
N ALA A 227 15.72 -11.50 19.83
CA ALA A 227 15.15 -11.58 21.18
C ALA A 227 16.20 -11.72 22.28
N ASN A 228 17.27 -12.48 22.04
CA ASN A 228 18.38 -12.68 22.97
C ASN A 228 19.66 -11.95 22.54
N ASN A 229 19.53 -10.93 21.68
CA ASN A 229 20.67 -10.12 21.29
C ASN A 229 21.26 -9.41 22.51
N LYS A 230 22.59 -9.22 22.55
CA LYS A 230 23.27 -8.51 23.64
C LYS A 230 22.87 -7.04 23.73
N LEU A 231 22.43 -6.46 22.62
CA LEU A 231 21.92 -5.08 22.56
C LEU A 231 20.45 -4.98 22.96
N ASN A 232 19.75 -6.11 23.15
CA ASN A 232 18.35 -6.07 23.59
C ASN A 232 18.25 -5.66 25.06
N PRO A 233 17.63 -4.50 25.38
CA PRO A 233 17.46 -4.06 26.76
C PRO A 233 16.57 -5.01 27.59
N ASN A 234 15.71 -5.81 26.93
CA ASN A 234 14.81 -6.74 27.58
C ASN A 234 14.95 -8.13 26.91
N PRO A 235 15.92 -8.96 27.34
CA PRO A 235 16.11 -10.30 26.77
C PRO A 235 14.83 -11.13 26.75
N GLY A 236 14.53 -11.76 25.60
CA GLY A 236 13.30 -12.52 25.37
C GLY A 236 12.08 -11.68 25.00
N VAL A 237 12.21 -10.35 24.90
CA VAL A 237 11.13 -9.45 24.52
C VAL A 237 11.43 -8.78 23.18
N VAL A 238 10.48 -8.86 22.26
CA VAL A 238 10.50 -8.14 20.98
C VAL A 238 9.15 -7.43 20.81
N ILE A 239 9.18 -6.11 20.68
CA ILE A 239 8.04 -5.23 20.38
C ILE A 239 8.13 -4.70 18.96
N ASN A 240 7.00 -4.35 18.33
CA ASN A 240 6.96 -3.77 16.97
C ASN A 240 6.50 -2.31 16.93
N GLU A 241 6.11 -1.77 18.08
CA GLU A 241 5.69 -0.39 18.29
C GLU A 241 6.09 0.06 19.71
N PRO A 242 6.24 1.37 19.94
CA PRO A 242 6.59 1.92 21.24
C PRO A 242 5.62 1.45 22.33
N ASP A 243 6.16 0.92 23.42
CA ASP A 243 5.40 0.37 24.56
C ASP A 243 4.39 -0.74 24.21
N GLY A 244 4.52 -1.34 23.01
CA GLY A 244 3.69 -2.45 22.55
C GLY A 244 3.94 -3.77 23.30
N PRO A 245 3.08 -4.78 23.08
CA PRO A 245 3.21 -6.08 23.74
C PRO A 245 4.46 -6.85 23.28
N ASN A 246 4.92 -7.80 24.09
CA ASN A 246 5.93 -8.75 23.66
C ASN A 246 5.34 -9.67 22.57
N LEU A 247 5.93 -9.68 21.39
CA LEU A 247 5.52 -10.49 20.24
C LEU A 247 6.30 -11.79 20.09
N TYR A 248 7.41 -11.97 20.82
CA TYR A 248 8.30 -13.13 20.67
C TYR A 248 7.82 -14.40 21.40
N HIS A 249 6.69 -14.34 22.12
CA HIS A 249 6.14 -15.52 22.77
C HIS A 249 5.56 -16.50 21.75
N ASP A 250 5.71 -17.81 21.99
CA ASP A 250 5.19 -18.90 21.16
C ASP A 250 5.67 -18.91 19.69
N ILE A 251 6.66 -18.09 19.32
CA ILE A 251 7.20 -18.05 17.96
C ILE A 251 7.82 -19.41 17.59
N PRO A 252 7.30 -20.12 16.56
CA PRO A 252 7.85 -21.39 16.12
C PRO A 252 9.21 -21.20 15.44
N LYS A 253 10.10 -22.18 15.59
CA LYS A 253 11.44 -22.16 14.95
C LYS A 253 11.48 -23.09 13.73
N HIS A 254 10.58 -22.89 12.76
CA HIS A 254 10.48 -23.79 11.60
C HIS A 254 11.76 -23.73 10.74
N TYR A 255 12.22 -22.52 10.41
CA TYR A 255 13.47 -22.25 9.71
C TYR A 255 14.18 -21.10 10.42
N THR A 256 15.35 -21.37 10.98
CA THR A 256 16.17 -20.39 11.72
C THR A 256 17.64 -20.49 11.32
N GLY A 257 18.42 -19.43 11.57
CA GLY A 257 19.80 -19.36 11.14
C GLY A 257 19.95 -19.58 9.62
N ASP A 258 20.84 -20.50 9.25
CA ASP A 258 21.18 -20.79 7.84
C ASP A 258 20.05 -21.44 7.04
N ASP A 259 19.00 -21.92 7.71
CA ASP A 259 17.80 -22.44 7.05
C ASP A 259 16.95 -21.33 6.41
N VAL A 260 17.21 -20.06 6.75
CA VAL A 260 16.59 -18.89 6.12
C VAL A 260 17.35 -18.59 4.84
N ASN A 261 16.93 -19.19 3.73
CA ASN A 261 17.55 -19.00 2.42
C ASN A 261 16.50 -19.12 1.28
N PRO A 262 16.81 -18.61 0.07
CA PRO A 262 15.91 -18.64 -1.08
C PRO A 262 15.42 -20.05 -1.42
N ASN A 263 16.30 -21.05 -1.40
CA ASN A 263 15.96 -22.43 -1.75
C ASN A 263 14.88 -23.00 -0.83
N ASN A 264 15.07 -22.85 0.48
CA ASN A 264 14.09 -23.27 1.47
C ASN A 264 12.80 -22.46 1.36
N PHE A 265 12.86 -21.15 1.13
CA PHE A 265 11.68 -20.31 0.96
C PHE A 265 10.81 -20.77 -0.22
N LEU A 266 11.42 -20.97 -1.40
CA LEU A 266 10.72 -21.47 -2.57
C LEU A 266 10.21 -22.91 -2.37
N ALA A 267 10.97 -23.76 -1.69
CA ALA A 267 10.57 -25.14 -1.38
C ALA A 267 9.39 -25.19 -0.39
N VAL A 268 9.37 -24.30 0.61
CA VAL A 268 8.24 -24.13 1.54
C VAL A 268 6.98 -23.73 0.77
N LEU A 269 7.07 -22.71 -0.09
CA LEU A 269 5.94 -22.24 -0.90
C LEU A 269 5.41 -23.36 -1.81
N LYS A 270 6.30 -24.08 -2.49
CA LYS A 270 5.92 -25.20 -3.36
C LYS A 270 5.46 -26.45 -2.60
N GLY A 271 5.55 -26.47 -1.28
CA GLY A 271 5.19 -27.63 -0.47
C GLY A 271 6.06 -28.85 -0.79
N ASP A 272 7.38 -28.68 -0.73
CA ASP A 272 8.36 -29.69 -1.10
C ASP A 272 8.22 -30.99 -0.26
N PRO A 273 7.97 -32.14 -0.91
CA PRO A 273 7.75 -33.40 -0.20
C PRO A 273 9.02 -33.96 0.45
N GLU A 274 10.22 -33.63 -0.04
CA GLU A 274 11.48 -34.08 0.56
C GLU A 274 11.77 -33.32 1.86
N LEU A 275 11.52 -32.01 1.90
CA LEU A 275 11.56 -31.26 3.17
C LEU A 275 10.52 -31.79 4.17
N ALA A 276 9.31 -32.09 3.70
CA ALA A 276 8.26 -32.67 4.55
C ALA A 276 8.67 -34.04 5.15
N LYS A 277 9.32 -34.91 4.35
CA LYS A 277 9.86 -36.20 4.83
C LYS A 277 10.95 -36.04 5.89
N LEU A 278 11.71 -34.95 5.83
CA LEU A 278 12.71 -34.58 6.85
C LEU A 278 12.08 -33.95 8.11
N GLY A 279 10.75 -33.88 8.19
CA GLY A 279 10.04 -33.27 9.32
C GLY A 279 10.06 -31.75 9.30
N LYS A 280 10.52 -31.12 8.21
CA LYS A 280 10.45 -29.66 8.03
C LYS A 280 9.03 -29.27 7.59
N LYS A 281 8.56 -28.13 8.09
CA LYS A 281 7.21 -27.66 7.82
C LYS A 281 7.14 -26.92 6.50
N VAL A 282 6.29 -27.39 5.59
CA VAL A 282 6.06 -26.77 4.29
C VAL A 282 4.57 -26.48 4.09
N VAL A 283 4.23 -25.66 3.10
CA VAL A 283 2.83 -25.42 2.75
C VAL A 283 2.21 -26.72 2.22
N ASN A 284 1.13 -27.19 2.85
CA ASN A 284 0.40 -28.40 2.43
C ASN A 284 -1.02 -28.05 1.98
N SER A 285 -1.12 -27.08 1.07
CA SER A 285 -2.36 -26.56 0.53
C SER A 285 -2.85 -27.31 -0.72
N GLY A 286 -4.17 -27.33 -0.87
CA GLY A 286 -4.89 -27.90 -2.01
C GLY A 286 -5.52 -26.86 -2.95
N PRO A 287 -6.30 -27.31 -3.96
CA PRO A 287 -6.89 -26.43 -4.98
C PRO A 287 -7.96 -25.46 -4.46
N ASP A 288 -8.54 -25.73 -3.29
CA ASP A 288 -9.58 -24.90 -2.66
C ASP A 288 -9.02 -24.01 -1.54
N ASP A 289 -7.71 -24.09 -1.26
CA ASP A 289 -7.06 -23.38 -0.15
C ASP A 289 -6.55 -22.01 -0.59
N HIS A 290 -6.45 -21.09 0.36
CA HIS A 290 -5.83 -19.78 0.17
C HIS A 290 -4.45 -19.75 0.82
N ILE A 291 -3.53 -18.99 0.22
CA ILE A 291 -2.19 -18.77 0.78
C ILE A 291 -1.96 -17.27 0.97
N PHE A 292 -1.52 -16.87 2.16
CA PHE A 292 -1.00 -15.54 2.45
C PHE A 292 0.50 -15.61 2.69
N VAL A 293 1.26 -14.82 1.96
CA VAL A 293 2.71 -14.72 2.10
C VAL A 293 3.06 -13.31 2.53
N TYR A 294 3.90 -13.17 3.55
CA TYR A 294 4.48 -11.90 3.95
C TYR A 294 6.00 -12.04 4.05
N PHE A 295 6.71 -11.21 3.29
CA PHE A 295 8.15 -11.14 3.27
C PHE A 295 8.61 -9.72 3.59
N ILE A 296 9.64 -9.61 4.43
CA ILE A 296 10.35 -8.36 4.68
C ILE A 296 11.86 -8.56 4.76
N ASP A 297 12.60 -7.70 4.07
CA ASP A 297 14.05 -7.48 4.21
C ASP A 297 14.50 -6.23 3.43
N HIS A 298 15.79 -6.11 3.16
CA HIS A 298 16.36 -5.30 2.10
C HIS A 298 16.03 -5.85 0.70
N GLY A 299 16.05 -4.95 -0.29
CA GLY A 299 15.83 -5.29 -1.69
C GLY A 299 16.56 -4.34 -2.62
N SER A 300 16.57 -4.70 -3.89
CA SER A 300 17.08 -3.88 -5.01
C SER A 300 16.25 -4.22 -6.26
N PRO A 301 16.45 -3.55 -7.41
CA PRO A 301 15.77 -3.94 -8.63
C PRO A 301 15.91 -5.45 -8.91
N ASP A 302 14.78 -6.13 -9.14
CA ASP A 302 14.65 -7.56 -9.48
C ASP A 302 15.20 -8.55 -8.44
N LEU A 303 15.53 -8.14 -7.21
CA LEU A 303 15.97 -9.07 -6.16
C LEU A 303 15.57 -8.67 -4.73
N ILE A 304 15.43 -9.69 -3.89
CA ILE A 304 15.29 -9.55 -2.43
C ILE A 304 16.42 -10.31 -1.72
N VAL A 305 16.83 -9.83 -0.56
CA VAL A 305 18.00 -10.36 0.17
C VAL A 305 17.57 -11.43 1.18
N PHE A 306 18.47 -12.36 1.44
CA PHE A 306 18.43 -13.33 2.54
C PHE A 306 19.77 -13.24 3.30
N PRO A 307 19.92 -13.85 4.48
CA PRO A 307 21.11 -13.70 5.32
C PRO A 307 22.44 -14.00 4.61
N LYS A 308 22.43 -14.94 3.66
CA LYS A 308 23.64 -15.42 2.97
C LYS A 308 23.50 -15.52 1.46
N GLU A 309 22.32 -15.23 0.91
CA GLU A 309 21.94 -15.42 -0.49
C GLU A 309 20.93 -14.33 -0.89
N TYR A 310 20.49 -14.30 -2.13
CA TYR A 310 19.43 -13.42 -2.62
C TYR A 310 18.54 -14.18 -3.60
N LEU A 311 17.30 -13.71 -3.78
CA LEU A 311 16.31 -14.32 -4.66
C LEU A 311 15.91 -13.35 -5.76
N TYR A 312 16.03 -13.76 -7.02
CA TYR A 312 15.57 -12.93 -8.14
C TYR A 312 14.05 -13.01 -8.33
N GLY A 313 13.48 -11.94 -8.88
CA GLY A 313 12.05 -11.84 -9.19
C GLY A 313 11.56 -12.95 -10.11
N GLU A 314 12.34 -13.34 -11.13
CA GLU A 314 11.94 -14.42 -12.04
C GLU A 314 11.83 -15.78 -11.35
N GLU A 315 12.73 -16.09 -10.41
CA GLU A 315 12.69 -17.36 -9.67
C GLU A 315 11.44 -17.44 -8.79
N LEU A 316 11.11 -16.33 -8.11
CA LEU A 316 9.88 -16.22 -7.33
C LEU A 316 8.64 -16.39 -8.22
N ASN A 317 8.56 -15.65 -9.34
CA ASN A 317 7.40 -15.72 -10.24
C ASN A 317 7.28 -17.08 -10.93
N THR A 318 8.40 -17.77 -11.17
CA THR A 318 8.40 -19.14 -11.68
C THR A 318 7.80 -20.09 -10.65
N ALA A 319 8.23 -20.01 -9.38
CA ALA A 319 7.64 -20.81 -8.31
C ALA A 319 6.13 -20.57 -8.14
N LEU A 320 5.68 -19.31 -8.24
CA LEU A 320 4.24 -18.97 -8.18
C LEU A 320 3.45 -19.57 -9.35
N LYS A 321 4.01 -19.54 -10.58
CA LYS A 321 3.42 -20.20 -11.76
C LYS A 321 3.38 -21.72 -11.58
N ASP A 322 4.43 -22.32 -11.06
CA ASP A 322 4.51 -23.76 -10.79
C ASP A 322 3.44 -24.17 -9.78
N MET A 323 3.27 -23.42 -8.69
CA MET A 323 2.24 -23.67 -7.69
C MET A 323 0.83 -23.61 -8.29
N HIS A 324 0.55 -22.62 -9.14
CA HIS A 324 -0.72 -22.52 -9.86
C HIS A 324 -0.95 -23.72 -10.80
N GLN A 325 0.03 -24.09 -11.61
CA GLN A 325 -0.06 -25.23 -12.53
C GLN A 325 -0.30 -26.55 -11.79
N ASN A 326 0.28 -26.69 -10.60
CA ASN A 326 0.12 -27.85 -9.73
C ASN A 326 -1.11 -27.75 -8.79
N LYS A 327 -2.00 -26.77 -9.01
CA LYS A 327 -3.24 -26.56 -8.26
C LYS A 327 -3.03 -26.55 -6.74
N ARG A 328 -1.97 -25.85 -6.31
CA ARG A 328 -1.60 -25.76 -4.89
C ARG A 328 -2.38 -24.69 -4.12
N PHE A 329 -3.21 -23.89 -4.77
CA PHE A 329 -4.07 -22.91 -4.14
C PHE A 329 -5.22 -22.54 -5.09
N GLU A 330 -6.32 -22.04 -4.53
CA GLU A 330 -7.34 -21.29 -5.26
C GLU A 330 -6.87 -19.85 -5.50
N LYS A 331 -6.48 -19.16 -4.43
CA LYS A 331 -5.95 -17.79 -4.43
C LYS A 331 -4.72 -17.64 -3.54
N LEU A 332 -3.76 -16.81 -3.97
CA LEU A 332 -2.58 -16.45 -3.20
C LEU A 332 -2.45 -14.92 -3.12
N VAL A 333 -2.20 -14.42 -1.91
CA VAL A 333 -1.87 -13.01 -1.64
C VAL A 333 -0.42 -12.92 -1.16
N PHE A 334 0.37 -12.04 -1.75
CA PHE A 334 1.78 -11.83 -1.40
C PHE A 334 2.01 -10.37 -0.99
N TYR A 335 2.40 -10.14 0.27
CA TYR A 335 2.81 -8.84 0.79
C TYR A 335 4.34 -8.79 0.85
N LEU A 336 4.93 -7.81 0.18
CA LEU A 336 6.39 -7.67 0.08
C LEU A 336 6.83 -6.29 0.57
N GLU A 337 7.56 -6.26 1.69
CA GLU A 337 8.20 -5.06 2.21
C GLU A 337 9.72 -5.10 1.98
N THR A 338 10.17 -4.46 0.90
CA THR A 338 11.59 -4.22 0.61
C THR A 338 11.77 -2.91 -0.15
N CYS A 339 12.99 -2.41 -0.27
CA CYS A 339 13.30 -1.43 -1.32
C CYS A 339 13.04 -2.06 -2.70
N GLU A 340 12.57 -1.24 -3.64
CA GLU A 340 12.24 -1.62 -5.00
C GLU A 340 11.32 -2.85 -5.14
N SER A 341 10.48 -3.12 -4.14
CA SER A 341 9.66 -4.35 -4.07
C SER A 341 8.75 -4.54 -5.28
N GLY A 342 8.25 -3.46 -5.89
CA GLY A 342 7.46 -3.54 -7.13
C GLY A 342 8.21 -4.20 -8.30
N SER A 343 9.54 -4.11 -8.32
CA SER A 343 10.37 -4.74 -9.37
C SER A 343 10.33 -6.26 -9.34
N MET A 344 9.95 -6.87 -8.20
CA MET A 344 9.80 -8.33 -8.06
C MET A 344 8.58 -8.88 -8.80
N PHE A 345 7.63 -8.04 -9.20
CA PHE A 345 6.40 -8.46 -9.86
C PHE A 345 6.15 -7.77 -11.21
N ASP A 346 6.67 -6.55 -11.38
CA ASP A 346 6.48 -5.76 -12.59
C ASP A 346 6.92 -6.53 -13.84
N LYS A 347 6.02 -6.60 -14.83
CA LYS A 347 6.18 -7.34 -16.10
C LYS A 347 6.45 -8.85 -15.94
N MET A 348 6.39 -9.43 -14.73
CA MET A 348 6.69 -10.85 -14.45
C MET A 348 5.50 -11.64 -13.93
N LEU A 349 4.70 -11.05 -13.04
CA LEU A 349 3.56 -11.72 -12.40
C LEU A 349 2.35 -11.75 -13.35
N PRO A 350 1.88 -12.95 -13.78
CA PRO A 350 0.71 -13.04 -14.66
C PRO A 350 -0.58 -12.62 -13.96
N LYS A 351 -1.51 -12.04 -14.73
CA LYS A 351 -2.79 -11.52 -14.20
C LYS A 351 -3.89 -12.58 -14.06
N ASN A 352 -3.62 -13.83 -14.40
CA ASN A 352 -4.63 -14.89 -14.57
C ASN A 352 -4.28 -16.20 -13.85
N ILE A 353 -3.36 -16.17 -12.88
CA ILE A 353 -2.92 -17.35 -12.12
C ILE A 353 -3.44 -17.38 -10.68
N GLY A 354 -4.41 -16.53 -10.34
CA GLY A 354 -4.96 -16.46 -8.98
C GLY A 354 -3.98 -15.93 -7.93
N VAL A 355 -2.98 -15.14 -8.34
CA VAL A 355 -2.00 -14.51 -7.44
C VAL A 355 -2.18 -13.00 -7.45
N TYR A 356 -2.33 -12.40 -6.28
CA TYR A 356 -2.31 -10.95 -6.05
C TYR A 356 -1.09 -10.59 -5.21
N ALA A 357 -0.39 -9.53 -5.58
CA ALA A 357 0.75 -9.05 -4.81
C ALA A 357 0.59 -7.57 -4.45
N MET A 358 0.90 -7.23 -3.21
CA MET A 358 1.05 -5.86 -2.72
C MET A 358 2.50 -5.62 -2.37
N ALA A 359 3.12 -4.64 -3.03
CA ALA A 359 4.52 -4.28 -2.85
C ALA A 359 4.63 -2.93 -2.13
N SER A 360 5.53 -2.83 -1.17
CA SER A 360 5.72 -1.63 -0.35
C SER A 360 6.17 -0.39 -1.13
N SER A 361 6.77 -0.53 -2.32
CA SER A 361 7.28 0.57 -3.12
C SER A 361 7.21 0.29 -4.63
N LYS A 362 7.39 1.35 -5.44
CA LYS A 362 7.59 1.22 -6.89
C LYS A 362 8.89 0.47 -7.24
N PRO A 363 9.02 -0.06 -8.47
CA PRO A 363 10.24 -0.73 -8.93
C PRO A 363 11.55 0.06 -8.82
N ASN A 364 11.46 1.37 -8.60
CA ASN A 364 12.60 2.30 -8.56
C ASN A 364 12.54 3.23 -7.33
N GLN A 365 11.89 2.78 -6.24
CA GLN A 365 11.77 3.52 -4.98
C GLN A 365 12.20 2.69 -3.79
N ASP A 366 12.82 3.35 -2.83
CA ASP A 366 13.25 2.75 -1.57
C ASP A 366 12.06 2.50 -0.62
N SER A 367 12.33 1.83 0.51
CA SER A 367 11.38 1.59 1.59
C SER A 367 11.87 2.15 2.93
N TRP A 368 10.93 2.36 3.85
CA TRP A 368 11.15 3.07 5.11
C TRP A 368 10.71 2.25 6.32
N GLN A 369 11.38 2.49 7.44
CA GLN A 369 11.10 1.89 8.74
C GLN A 369 10.62 2.95 9.72
N ALA A 370 9.76 2.54 10.64
CA ALA A 370 9.02 3.33 11.60
C ALA A 370 9.59 3.18 13.02
N PHE A 371 9.29 4.17 13.87
CA PHE A 371 9.60 4.17 15.30
C PHE A 371 11.10 4.08 15.59
N CYS A 372 11.90 4.83 14.85
CA CYS A 372 13.37 4.72 14.89
C CYS A 372 14.02 5.46 16.07
N ASP A 373 13.32 6.43 16.64
CA ASP A 373 13.75 7.26 17.77
C ASP A 373 13.33 6.71 19.14
N PHE A 374 12.77 5.49 19.22
CA PHE A 374 12.41 4.90 20.52
C PHE A 374 13.65 4.56 21.37
N GLU A 375 13.92 5.43 22.35
CA GLU A 375 15.16 5.47 23.13
C GLU A 375 15.50 4.14 23.83
N LYS A 376 14.49 3.36 24.23
CA LYS A 376 14.73 2.12 25.00
C LYS A 376 15.47 1.07 24.19
N TYR A 377 15.07 0.85 22.93
CA TYR A 377 15.63 -0.19 22.06
C TYR A 377 16.72 0.35 21.14
N LYS A 378 16.73 1.67 20.88
CA LYS A 378 17.72 2.34 20.03
C LYS A 378 17.86 1.64 18.66
N ALA A 379 16.72 1.24 18.11
CA ALA A 379 16.54 0.56 16.84
C ALA A 379 15.15 0.96 16.30
N CYS A 380 14.95 0.88 14.98
CA CYS A 380 13.60 0.98 14.41
C CYS A 380 12.78 -0.24 14.80
N LEU A 381 11.54 -0.03 15.22
CA LEU A 381 10.70 -1.12 15.74
C LEU A 381 9.86 -1.80 14.66
N GLY A 382 9.51 -1.12 13.57
CA GLY A 382 8.65 -1.66 12.53
C GLY A 382 8.91 -1.09 11.14
N GLY A 383 8.25 -1.65 10.14
CA GLY A 383 8.28 -1.16 8.75
C GLY A 383 7.13 -0.18 8.52
N LEU A 384 7.32 0.86 7.69
CA LEU A 384 6.28 1.87 7.47
C LEU A 384 5.07 1.26 6.74
N PHE A 385 5.30 0.47 5.69
CA PHE A 385 4.21 -0.22 5.02
C PHE A 385 3.59 -1.25 5.97
N SER A 386 4.43 -1.93 6.76
CA SER A 386 3.94 -2.92 7.71
C SER A 386 3.05 -2.37 8.82
N TYR A 387 3.46 -1.27 9.43
CA TYR A 387 2.65 -0.55 10.41
C TYR A 387 1.23 -0.28 9.89
N TYR A 388 1.10 0.21 8.65
CA TYR A 388 -0.21 0.56 8.11
C TYR A 388 -1.09 -0.65 7.79
N TRP A 389 -0.54 -1.72 7.22
CA TRP A 389 -1.37 -2.90 6.95
C TRP A 389 -1.72 -3.65 8.24
N PHE A 390 -0.84 -3.67 9.25
CA PHE A 390 -1.20 -4.13 10.59
C PHE A 390 -2.33 -3.29 11.17
N LYS A 391 -2.15 -1.96 11.22
CA LYS A 391 -3.16 -1.04 11.74
C LYS A 391 -4.53 -1.26 11.10
N ASN A 392 -4.60 -1.39 9.77
CA ASN A 392 -5.86 -1.71 9.10
C ASN A 392 -6.40 -3.08 9.53
N SER A 393 -5.57 -4.13 9.45
CA SER A 393 -5.97 -5.51 9.77
C SER A 393 -6.49 -5.69 11.21
N GLU A 394 -6.03 -4.84 12.11
CA GLU A 394 -6.35 -4.92 13.53
C GLU A 394 -7.48 -3.98 13.98
N THR A 395 -7.91 -3.05 13.11
CA THR A 395 -8.97 -2.08 13.42
C THR A 395 -10.20 -2.21 12.53
N ALA A 396 -10.04 -2.71 11.29
CA ALA A 396 -11.14 -2.96 10.37
C ALA A 396 -11.86 -4.29 10.64
N ASP A 397 -13.11 -4.42 10.20
CA ASP A 397 -13.79 -5.72 10.16
C ASP A 397 -13.41 -6.47 8.87
N LEU A 398 -12.40 -7.35 8.97
CA LEU A 398 -11.83 -8.08 7.83
C LEU A 398 -12.82 -8.98 7.08
N ARG A 399 -14.01 -9.23 7.64
CA ARG A 399 -15.08 -10.00 6.98
C ARG A 399 -15.77 -9.19 5.89
N VAL A 400 -15.70 -7.87 5.96
CA VAL A 400 -16.29 -6.94 4.99
C VAL A 400 -15.23 -6.09 4.30
N GLU A 401 -14.14 -5.73 4.99
CA GLU A 401 -12.98 -5.05 4.37
C GLU A 401 -12.43 -5.94 3.25
N THR A 402 -12.38 -5.38 2.05
CA THR A 402 -11.82 -6.01 0.86
C THR A 402 -10.32 -5.78 0.75
N MET A 403 -9.64 -6.65 0.02
CA MET A 403 -8.21 -6.48 -0.28
C MET A 403 -7.91 -5.12 -0.96
N GLN A 404 -8.85 -4.60 -1.76
CA GLN A 404 -8.72 -3.30 -2.42
C GLN A 404 -8.85 -2.14 -1.44
N GLU A 405 -9.78 -2.20 -0.48
CA GLU A 405 -9.90 -1.18 0.58
C GLU A 405 -8.66 -1.15 1.48
N GLN A 406 -8.14 -2.32 1.86
CA GLN A 406 -6.89 -2.41 2.60
C GLN A 406 -5.72 -1.83 1.79
N PHE A 407 -5.62 -2.12 0.49
CA PHE A 407 -4.63 -1.50 -0.39
C PHE A 407 -4.74 0.02 -0.39
N GLU A 408 -5.95 0.57 -0.55
CA GLU A 408 -6.17 2.02 -0.58
C GLU A 408 -5.85 2.69 0.74
N PHE A 409 -6.21 2.07 1.87
CA PHE A 409 -5.82 2.54 3.20
C PHE A 409 -4.31 2.62 3.33
N VAL A 410 -3.60 1.54 2.99
CA VAL A 410 -2.15 1.44 3.14
C VAL A 410 -1.45 2.39 2.17
N PHE A 411 -1.89 2.46 0.91
CA PHE A 411 -1.39 3.38 -0.10
C PHE A 411 -1.54 4.83 0.35
N ASN A 412 -2.74 5.24 0.76
CA ASN A 412 -2.99 6.63 1.16
C ASN A 412 -2.23 6.99 2.44
N SER A 413 -2.10 6.06 3.39
CA SER A 413 -1.43 6.34 4.65
C SER A 413 0.09 6.37 4.52
N ALA A 414 0.68 5.44 3.77
CA ALA A 414 2.11 5.41 3.49
C ALA A 414 2.58 6.55 2.57
N ASN A 415 1.69 7.08 1.71
CA ASN A 415 2.00 8.19 0.82
C ASN A 415 1.87 9.58 1.48
N LYS A 416 1.15 9.68 2.60
CA LYS A 416 0.99 10.95 3.32
C LYS A 416 2.29 11.36 3.99
N SER A 417 2.57 12.66 3.96
CA SER A 417 3.72 13.30 4.58
C SER A 417 3.71 13.07 6.09
N ASN A 418 4.64 12.24 6.56
CA ASN A 418 5.19 12.38 7.90
C ASN A 418 6.13 13.61 7.88
N PRO A 419 6.23 14.43 8.94
CA PRO A 419 7.15 15.57 9.00
C PRO A 419 8.60 15.27 8.58
N THR A 420 9.06 14.03 8.76
CA THR A 420 10.41 13.56 8.41
C THR A 420 10.49 12.88 7.03
N VAL A 421 9.36 12.61 6.37
CA VAL A 421 9.27 11.90 5.09
C VAL A 421 8.65 12.79 4.01
N ILE A 422 9.40 13.03 2.94
CA ILE A 422 8.90 13.78 1.77
C ILE A 422 7.70 13.02 1.17
N ASN A 423 6.62 13.73 0.83
CA ASN A 423 5.45 13.16 0.16
C ASN A 423 5.84 12.30 -1.06
N GLY A 424 5.27 11.10 -1.16
CA GLY A 424 5.44 10.20 -2.31
C GLY A 424 6.76 9.41 -2.37
N THR A 425 7.48 9.29 -1.25
CA THR A 425 8.76 8.54 -1.17
C THR A 425 8.60 7.03 -1.02
N GLN A 426 7.44 6.53 -0.58
CA GLN A 426 7.12 5.10 -0.54
C GLN A 426 5.74 4.82 -1.13
N GLN A 427 5.68 4.62 -2.45
CA GLN A 427 4.43 4.42 -3.15
C GLN A 427 4.10 2.94 -3.32
N VAL A 428 3.21 2.45 -2.46
CA VAL A 428 2.70 1.07 -2.47
C VAL A 428 2.11 0.73 -3.85
N GLN A 429 2.36 -0.48 -4.34
CA GLN A 429 1.91 -0.96 -5.66
C GLN A 429 1.14 -2.27 -5.54
N GLN A 430 0.31 -2.57 -6.55
CA GLN A 430 -0.41 -3.83 -6.66
C GLN A 430 -0.17 -4.50 -8.02
N TYR A 431 -0.06 -5.83 -8.03
CA TYR A 431 0.26 -6.64 -9.21
C TYR A 431 -0.56 -7.94 -9.26
N GLY A 432 -0.56 -8.59 -10.43
CA GLY A 432 -1.19 -9.89 -10.63
C GLY A 432 -2.68 -9.83 -10.93
N ASP A 433 -3.43 -10.79 -10.41
CA ASP A 433 -4.89 -10.93 -10.56
C ASP A 433 -5.62 -9.94 -9.63
N LEU A 434 -5.81 -8.71 -10.13
CA LEU A 434 -6.51 -7.64 -9.38
C LEU A 434 -7.98 -7.97 -9.08
N SER A 435 -8.56 -9.02 -9.66
CA SER A 435 -9.93 -9.43 -9.29
C SER A 435 -10.01 -9.92 -7.83
N ILE A 436 -8.88 -10.38 -7.27
CA ILE A 436 -8.72 -10.74 -5.85
C ILE A 436 -8.94 -9.52 -4.94
N GLY A 437 -8.75 -8.30 -5.45
CA GLY A 437 -9.04 -7.05 -4.75
C GLY A 437 -10.46 -6.98 -4.19
N LYS A 438 -11.42 -7.71 -4.78
CA LYS A 438 -12.83 -7.74 -4.36
C LYS A 438 -13.12 -8.74 -3.22
N LEU A 439 -12.16 -9.59 -2.87
CA LEU A 439 -12.34 -10.59 -1.83
C LEU A 439 -12.08 -9.96 -0.45
N PRO A 440 -12.82 -10.38 0.59
CA PRO A 440 -12.54 -9.94 1.95
C PRO A 440 -11.13 -10.31 2.41
N VAL A 441 -10.48 -9.41 3.15
CA VAL A 441 -9.16 -9.64 3.76
C VAL A 441 -9.16 -10.89 4.64
N SER A 442 -10.28 -11.19 5.29
CA SER A 442 -10.45 -12.38 6.12
C SER A 442 -10.25 -13.71 5.42
N GLN A 443 -10.37 -13.76 4.08
CA GLN A 443 -10.08 -14.96 3.31
C GLN A 443 -8.58 -15.27 3.19
N PHE A 444 -7.71 -14.35 3.63
CA PHE A 444 -6.25 -14.50 3.58
C PHE A 444 -5.58 -14.30 4.94
N GLN A 445 -6.17 -13.48 5.82
CA GLN A 445 -5.59 -13.17 7.13
C GLN A 445 -6.41 -13.72 8.30
N GLY A 446 -7.52 -14.40 8.03
CA GLY A 446 -8.49 -14.80 9.05
C GLY A 446 -9.27 -13.60 9.61
N PHE A 447 -10.03 -13.81 10.68
CA PHE A 447 -10.72 -12.71 11.35
C PHE A 447 -10.89 -12.98 12.85
N ARG A 448 -10.80 -11.91 13.65
CA ARG A 448 -11.19 -11.94 15.07
C ARG A 448 -12.70 -11.87 15.23
N LYS A 449 -13.21 -12.42 16.33
CA LYS A 449 -14.60 -12.14 16.72
C LYS A 449 -14.71 -10.66 17.11
N VAL A 450 -15.82 -10.02 16.73
CA VAL A 450 -16.06 -8.57 16.95
C VAL A 450 -15.87 -8.17 18.42
N SER A 451 -16.20 -9.05 19.36
CA SER A 451 -15.99 -8.85 20.81
C SER A 451 -14.53 -8.62 21.19
N ASP A 452 -13.60 -9.16 20.42
CA ASP A 452 -12.17 -9.14 20.71
C ASP A 452 -11.51 -7.90 20.08
N VAL A 453 -12.09 -7.38 18.98
CA VAL A 453 -11.70 -6.10 18.35
C VAL A 453 -12.09 -4.92 19.25
N MET A 454 -13.29 -4.95 19.86
CA MET A 454 -13.77 -3.87 20.74
C MET A 454 -13.08 -3.82 22.12
N ASN A 455 -12.36 -4.87 22.52
CA ASN A 455 -11.73 -4.98 23.84
C ASN A 455 -10.23 -4.67 23.82
N ARG A 456 -9.71 -3.99 22.79
CA ARG A 456 -8.29 -3.64 22.75
C ARG A 456 -7.98 -2.52 23.77
N PRO A 457 -7.02 -2.72 24.68
CA PRO A 457 -6.63 -1.69 25.65
C PRO A 457 -5.70 -0.60 25.08
N HIS A 458 -5.30 -0.70 23.81
CA HIS A 458 -4.16 0.05 23.27
C HIS A 458 -4.53 0.78 21.98
N ASP A 459 -4.42 2.10 22.00
CA ASP A 459 -4.47 2.95 20.81
C ASP A 459 -3.17 2.76 20.02
N TYR A 460 -3.28 2.55 18.70
CA TYR A 460 -2.08 2.50 17.84
C TYR A 460 -1.33 3.83 17.94
N PRO A 461 -0.01 3.83 18.22
CA PRO A 461 0.76 5.05 18.27
C PRO A 461 0.69 5.78 16.93
N SER A 462 0.53 7.10 16.97
CA SER A 462 0.53 7.92 15.76
C SER A 462 1.93 7.96 15.18
N ILE A 463 2.10 7.55 13.92
CA ILE A 463 3.42 7.57 13.29
C ILE A 463 3.99 8.98 13.12
N GLU A 464 3.14 10.02 13.17
CA GLU A 464 3.55 11.43 13.06
C GLU A 464 4.42 11.88 14.25
N ASP A 465 4.34 11.17 15.37
CA ASP A 465 5.11 11.46 16.59
C ASP A 465 6.50 10.81 16.61
N TRP A 466 6.86 10.06 15.57
CA TRP A 466 8.08 9.25 15.53
C TRP A 466 8.87 9.43 14.24
N ASP A 467 10.17 9.21 14.36
CA ASP A 467 11.09 9.23 13.22
C ASP A 467 10.88 8.02 12.32
N VAL A 468 10.89 8.30 11.01
CA VAL A 468 10.81 7.31 9.94
C VAL A 468 12.10 7.40 9.13
N VAL A 469 12.78 6.27 8.97
CA VAL A 469 14.13 6.23 8.40
C VAL A 469 14.17 5.25 7.23
N LYS A 470 14.82 5.66 6.14
CA LYS A 470 15.07 4.77 5.00
C LYS A 470 15.85 3.55 5.48
N ILE A 471 15.44 2.34 5.08
CA ILE A 471 16.00 1.09 5.63
C ILE A 471 17.53 1.00 5.48
N SER A 472 18.08 1.56 4.39
CA SER A 472 19.52 1.57 4.16
C SER A 472 20.29 2.49 5.09
N ASP A 473 19.66 3.50 5.70
CA ASP A 473 20.31 4.54 6.51
C ASP A 473 20.20 4.27 8.01
N ILE A 474 19.53 3.19 8.40
CA ILE A 474 19.35 2.76 9.78
C ILE A 474 20.68 2.64 10.55
N PRO A 475 21.76 2.00 10.03
CA PRO A 475 23.02 1.92 10.77
C PRO A 475 23.62 3.29 11.11
N ILE A 476 23.52 4.27 10.19
CA ILE A 476 23.99 5.64 10.46
C ILE A 476 23.09 6.29 11.50
N TYR A 477 21.78 6.24 11.29
CA TYR A 477 20.81 6.87 12.17
C TYR A 477 20.92 6.34 13.61
N MET A 478 21.03 5.01 13.77
CA MET A 478 21.25 4.38 15.06
C MET A 478 22.52 4.90 15.71
N ALA A 479 23.68 4.82 15.03
CA ALA A 479 24.95 5.29 15.59
C ALA A 479 24.89 6.77 16.01
N GLU A 480 24.28 7.64 15.20
CA GLU A 480 24.07 9.04 15.56
C GLU A 480 23.16 9.21 16.79
N ASN A 481 22.07 8.44 16.88
CA ASN A 481 21.15 8.50 18.01
C ASN A 481 21.83 8.01 19.31
N TYR A 482 22.65 6.95 19.24
CA TYR A 482 23.49 6.51 20.35
C TYR A 482 24.44 7.61 20.83
N ILE A 483 25.15 8.29 19.91
CA ILE A 483 26.09 9.38 20.22
C ILE A 483 25.39 10.57 20.88
N LYS A 484 24.14 10.86 20.48
CA LYS A 484 23.33 11.96 21.01
C LYS A 484 22.75 11.64 22.39
N SER A 485 22.30 10.40 22.61
CA SER A 485 21.59 9.99 23.84
C SER A 485 22.52 9.60 24.99
N THR A 486 23.70 9.03 24.74
CA THR A 486 24.58 8.59 25.83
C THR A 486 25.37 9.73 26.46
N ASN A 487 25.41 9.73 27.80
CA ASN A 487 26.28 10.61 28.59
C ASN A 487 27.63 9.95 28.94
N ASP A 488 27.81 8.65 28.64
CA ASP A 488 29.07 7.94 28.87
C ASP A 488 30.06 8.24 27.72
N ILE A 489 31.20 8.84 28.08
CA ILE A 489 32.23 9.26 27.12
C ILE A 489 32.85 8.05 26.40
N ASN A 490 33.01 6.91 27.08
CA ASN A 490 33.59 5.71 26.50
C ASN A 490 32.62 5.05 25.52
N GLU A 491 31.34 4.93 25.89
CA GLU A 491 30.30 4.45 24.96
C GLU A 491 30.19 5.37 23.74
N LYS A 492 30.17 6.69 23.96
CA LYS A 492 30.14 7.68 22.88
C LYS A 492 31.30 7.51 21.91
N GLN A 493 32.51 7.25 22.41
CA GLN A 493 33.68 7.01 21.55
C GLN A 493 33.58 5.70 20.74
N ILE A 494 32.92 4.67 21.27
CA ILE A 494 32.67 3.42 20.53
C ILE A 494 31.78 3.72 19.33
N TYR A 495 30.64 4.38 19.54
CA TYR A 495 29.70 4.70 18.46
C TYR A 495 30.23 5.75 17.46
N VAL A 496 31.06 6.70 17.90
CA VAL A 496 31.76 7.61 16.96
C VAL A 496 32.67 6.82 16.02
N LYS A 497 33.42 5.84 16.54
CA LYS A 497 34.29 4.98 15.71
C LYS A 497 33.47 4.10 14.78
N GLU A 498 32.33 3.59 15.24
CA GLU A 498 31.38 2.81 14.44
C GLU A 498 30.82 3.64 13.29
N LEU A 499 30.31 4.85 13.57
CA LEU A 499 29.82 5.80 12.57
C LEU A 499 30.91 6.14 11.55
N GLU A 500 32.14 6.45 12.00
CA GLU A 500 33.26 6.68 11.10
C GLU A 500 33.56 5.47 10.20
N SER A 501 33.47 4.25 10.75
CA SER A 501 33.67 3.02 9.99
C SER A 501 32.60 2.84 8.92
N ILE A 502 31.33 3.05 9.28
CA ILE A 502 30.20 2.98 8.36
C ILE A 502 30.39 3.99 7.23
N LEU A 503 30.69 5.26 7.54
CA LEU A 503 30.89 6.32 6.55
C LEU A 503 32.08 6.06 5.63
N LYS A 504 33.22 5.60 6.17
CA LYS A 504 34.39 5.22 5.37
C LYS A 504 34.09 4.06 4.44
N GLY A 505 33.33 3.07 4.91
CA GLY A 505 32.91 1.93 4.09
C GLY A 505 31.95 2.31 2.97
N ARG A 506 30.97 3.19 3.23
CA ARG A 506 30.09 3.74 2.19
C ARG A 506 30.89 4.52 1.14
N GLN A 507 31.79 5.38 1.59
CA GLN A 507 32.68 6.14 0.70
C GLN A 507 33.55 5.21 -0.15
N TYR A 508 34.05 4.11 0.42
CA TYR A 508 34.81 3.11 -0.34
C TYR A 508 33.98 2.47 -1.45
N VAL A 509 32.75 2.05 -1.14
CA VAL A 509 31.80 1.50 -2.13
C VAL A 509 31.48 2.54 -3.22
N ASP A 510 31.17 3.78 -2.85
CA ASP A 510 30.85 4.86 -3.79
C ASP A 510 32.00 5.19 -4.74
N ASN A 511 33.22 5.28 -4.20
CA ASN A 511 34.41 5.49 -5.00
C ASN A 511 34.63 4.31 -5.96
N SER A 512 34.45 3.07 -5.49
CA SER A 512 34.60 1.89 -6.34
C SER A 512 33.59 1.84 -7.47
N MET A 513 32.33 2.17 -7.21
CA MET A 513 31.29 2.27 -8.24
C MET A 513 31.61 3.37 -9.25
N THR A 514 32.05 4.53 -8.77
CA THR A 514 32.43 5.67 -9.63
C THR A 514 33.60 5.32 -10.55
N GLU A 515 34.67 4.72 -10.00
CA GLU A 515 35.82 4.29 -10.79
C GLU A 515 35.46 3.22 -11.82
N TYR A 516 34.62 2.26 -11.44
CA TYR A 516 34.14 1.22 -12.37
C TYR A 516 33.36 1.85 -13.53
N VAL A 517 32.36 2.71 -13.25
CA VAL A 517 31.55 3.39 -14.28
C VAL A 517 32.45 4.22 -15.21
N ASN A 518 33.39 4.99 -14.66
CA ASN A 518 34.35 5.76 -15.45
C ASN A 518 35.18 4.87 -16.39
N SER A 519 35.50 3.64 -15.96
CA SER A 519 36.29 2.71 -16.76
C SER A 519 35.53 2.14 -17.98
N ILE A 520 34.20 2.18 -17.96
CA ILE A 520 33.31 1.72 -19.05
C ILE A 520 32.59 2.87 -19.75
N GLN A 521 32.91 4.12 -19.43
CA GLN A 521 32.23 5.32 -19.95
C GLN A 521 32.22 5.40 -21.48
N HIS A 522 33.23 4.83 -22.14
CA HIS A 522 33.31 4.76 -23.61
C HIS A 522 32.20 3.90 -24.24
N LEU A 523 31.59 2.96 -23.50
CA LEU A 523 30.43 2.18 -23.93
C LEU A 523 29.14 3.03 -23.89
N MET A 524 29.13 4.13 -23.13
CA MET A 524 27.98 5.00 -22.89
C MET A 524 28.35 6.49 -23.09
N PRO A 525 28.88 6.89 -24.27
CA PRO A 525 29.55 8.19 -24.43
C PRO A 525 28.63 9.42 -24.28
N ASN A 526 27.30 9.23 -24.29
CA ASN A 526 26.31 10.31 -24.25
C ASN A 526 25.65 10.49 -22.87
N ILE A 527 26.05 9.73 -21.85
CA ILE A 527 25.44 9.80 -20.50
C ILE A 527 26.52 10.16 -19.51
N GLU A 528 26.30 11.18 -18.69
CA GLU A 528 27.25 11.55 -17.63
C GLU A 528 27.37 10.45 -16.57
N THR A 529 28.58 10.21 -16.05
CA THR A 529 28.85 9.28 -14.94
C THR A 529 27.88 9.46 -13.78
N ASN A 530 27.62 10.71 -13.39
CA ASN A 530 26.72 11.03 -12.28
C ASN A 530 25.28 10.57 -12.55
N ALA A 531 24.80 10.64 -13.79
CA ALA A 531 23.49 10.15 -14.17
C ALA A 531 23.43 8.61 -14.13
N ILE A 532 24.51 7.91 -14.52
CA ILE A 532 24.60 6.45 -14.38
C ILE A 532 24.60 6.01 -12.91
N LEU A 533 25.25 6.77 -12.01
CA LEU A 533 25.33 6.41 -10.60
C LEU A 533 24.01 6.64 -9.85
N ASN A 534 23.30 7.74 -10.14
CA ASN A 534 22.25 8.24 -9.24
C ASN A 534 20.82 8.20 -9.81
N THR A 535 20.61 7.95 -11.10
CA THR A 535 19.25 7.91 -11.67
C THR A 535 18.53 6.62 -11.24
N LYS A 536 17.25 6.70 -10.87
CA LYS A 536 16.40 5.53 -10.62
C LYS A 536 15.56 5.23 -11.88
N ARG A 537 15.96 4.22 -12.65
CA ARG A 537 15.32 3.77 -13.91
C ARG A 537 14.60 2.44 -13.74
N GLU A 538 13.59 2.22 -14.57
CA GLU A 538 12.97 0.89 -14.72
C GLU A 538 13.93 -0.10 -15.38
N LEU A 539 13.85 -1.37 -14.93
CA LEU A 539 14.66 -2.46 -15.48
C LEU A 539 13.90 -3.20 -16.61
N ASN A 540 14.47 -3.19 -17.80
CA ASN A 540 14.00 -3.95 -18.96
C ASN A 540 15.00 -5.06 -19.34
N ASN A 541 16.30 -4.77 -19.32
CA ASN A 541 17.38 -5.71 -19.67
C ASN A 541 17.86 -6.52 -18.46
N ARG A 542 17.02 -7.47 -18.01
CA ARG A 542 17.30 -8.34 -16.86
C ARG A 542 18.53 -9.21 -17.03
N LEU A 543 18.80 -9.72 -18.24
CA LEU A 543 19.95 -10.60 -18.49
C LEU A 543 21.27 -9.87 -18.22
N CYS A 544 21.46 -8.68 -18.79
CA CYS A 544 22.64 -7.85 -18.54
C CYS A 544 22.75 -7.49 -17.05
N TYR A 545 21.63 -7.09 -16.44
CA TYR A 545 21.60 -6.69 -15.04
C TYR A 545 22.07 -7.82 -14.11
N ARG A 546 21.51 -9.02 -14.25
CA ARG A 546 21.88 -10.17 -13.43
C ARG A 546 23.34 -10.58 -13.62
N GLN A 547 23.83 -10.57 -14.86
CA GLN A 547 25.25 -10.85 -15.11
C GLN A 547 26.16 -9.88 -14.37
N LEU A 548 25.84 -8.59 -14.35
CA LEU A 548 26.59 -7.59 -13.58
C LEU A 548 26.45 -7.79 -12.07
N VAL A 549 25.23 -8.02 -11.57
CA VAL A 549 24.97 -8.25 -10.14
C VAL A 549 25.71 -9.49 -9.62
N ASP A 550 25.59 -10.63 -10.29
CA ASP A 550 26.24 -11.88 -9.89
C ASP A 550 27.76 -11.73 -9.95
N THR A 551 28.27 -11.09 -11.00
CA THR A 551 29.70 -10.79 -11.12
C THR A 551 30.18 -9.90 -9.98
N PHE A 552 29.41 -8.87 -9.65
CA PHE A 552 29.71 -7.92 -8.57
C PHE A 552 29.71 -8.60 -7.20
N HIS A 553 28.70 -9.43 -6.94
CA HIS A 553 28.57 -10.22 -5.72
C HIS A 553 29.78 -11.14 -5.53
N GLN A 554 30.16 -11.87 -6.58
CA GLN A 554 31.23 -12.89 -6.52
C GLN A 554 32.64 -12.30 -6.50
N ASN A 555 32.87 -11.16 -7.16
CA ASN A 555 34.22 -10.64 -7.40
C ASN A 555 34.54 -9.36 -6.64
N CYS A 556 33.54 -8.61 -6.19
CA CYS A 556 33.71 -7.27 -5.62
C CYS A 556 33.24 -7.23 -4.17
N PHE A 557 31.92 -7.20 -3.95
CA PHE A 557 31.32 -6.98 -2.65
C PHE A 557 30.20 -7.99 -2.42
N ASN A 558 30.27 -8.71 -1.31
CA ASN A 558 29.21 -9.64 -0.92
C ASN A 558 27.97 -8.84 -0.50
N LEU A 559 26.91 -8.93 -1.31
CA LEU A 559 25.64 -8.24 -1.10
C LEU A 559 25.02 -8.50 0.28
N ASN A 560 25.25 -9.68 0.85
CA ASN A 560 24.62 -10.11 2.10
C ASN A 560 25.35 -9.60 3.34
N GLN A 561 26.58 -9.09 3.17
CA GLN A 561 27.41 -8.56 4.25
C GLN A 561 27.32 -7.03 4.35
N ASN A 562 26.69 -6.35 3.41
CA ASN A 562 26.64 -4.89 3.43
C ASN A 562 25.36 -4.37 2.75
N PRO A 563 24.31 -4.04 3.52
CA PRO A 563 23.07 -3.52 2.98
C PRO A 563 23.25 -2.28 2.10
N TYR A 564 24.29 -1.47 2.34
CA TYR A 564 24.56 -0.31 1.51
C TYR A 564 24.94 -0.68 0.07
N VAL A 565 25.67 -1.80 -0.11
CA VAL A 565 26.06 -2.29 -1.44
C VAL A 565 24.84 -2.64 -2.28
N VAL A 566 23.79 -3.20 -1.64
CA VAL A 566 22.51 -3.53 -2.28
C VAL A 566 21.85 -2.28 -2.88
N THR A 567 21.99 -1.11 -2.24
CA THR A 567 21.44 0.16 -2.75
C THR A 567 22.08 0.64 -4.05
N LYS A 568 23.28 0.13 -4.38
CA LYS A 568 24.07 0.57 -5.54
C LYS A 568 23.78 -0.22 -6.81
N LEU A 569 22.98 -1.29 -6.74
CA LEU A 569 22.68 -2.12 -7.91
C LEU A 569 21.82 -1.38 -8.94
N GLN A 570 21.14 -0.29 -8.55
CA GLN A 570 20.51 0.63 -9.51
C GLN A 570 21.50 1.13 -10.58
N THR A 571 22.78 1.30 -10.24
CA THR A 571 23.81 1.67 -11.21
C THR A 571 23.93 0.65 -12.34
N PHE A 572 23.76 -0.65 -12.05
CA PHE A 572 23.80 -1.70 -13.08
C PHE A 572 22.56 -1.69 -13.96
N VAL A 573 21.38 -1.35 -13.41
CA VAL A 573 20.20 -1.07 -14.24
C VAL A 573 20.53 0.06 -15.22
N ASN A 574 21.08 1.17 -14.72
CA ASN A 574 21.40 2.32 -15.55
C ASN A 574 22.44 1.99 -16.63
N ILE A 575 23.44 1.17 -16.32
CA ILE A 575 24.42 0.70 -17.32
C ILE A 575 23.70 -0.11 -18.42
N CYS A 576 22.93 -1.12 -18.04
CA CYS A 576 22.29 -2.04 -18.98
C CYS A 576 21.22 -1.38 -19.86
N GLU A 577 20.52 -0.36 -19.34
CA GLU A 577 19.52 0.40 -20.11
C GLU A 577 20.13 1.47 -21.01
N GLN A 578 21.44 1.74 -20.92
CA GLN A 578 22.12 2.75 -21.74
C GLN A 578 23.12 2.17 -22.74
N MET A 579 23.38 0.85 -22.68
CA MET A 579 24.20 0.14 -23.66
C MET A 579 23.52 0.11 -25.03
N ARG A 580 24.33 0.20 -26.09
CA ARG A 580 23.84 0.28 -27.47
C ARG A 580 23.74 -1.09 -28.11
N GLU A 581 24.69 -1.97 -27.79
CA GLU A 581 24.78 -3.31 -28.36
C GLU A 581 24.77 -4.36 -27.25
N SER A 582 24.24 -5.56 -27.54
CA SER A 582 24.23 -6.65 -26.57
C SER A 582 25.64 -7.13 -26.17
N SER A 583 26.62 -6.96 -27.06
CA SER A 583 28.05 -7.23 -26.82
C SER A 583 28.67 -6.31 -25.78
N ASP A 584 28.12 -5.11 -25.56
CA ASP A 584 28.65 -4.16 -24.56
C ASP A 584 28.51 -4.72 -23.14
N ALA A 585 27.49 -5.54 -22.88
CA ALA A 585 27.27 -6.17 -21.58
C ALA A 585 28.44 -7.09 -21.20
N ASP A 586 28.93 -7.91 -22.14
CA ASP A 586 30.08 -8.79 -21.91
C ASP A 586 31.36 -7.99 -21.64
N ILE A 587 31.55 -6.86 -22.33
CA ILE A 587 32.69 -5.97 -22.10
C ILE A 587 32.64 -5.38 -20.70
N ALA A 588 31.46 -4.89 -20.27
CA ALA A 588 31.28 -4.33 -18.94
C ALA A 588 31.50 -5.38 -17.84
N VAL A 589 30.93 -6.59 -17.98
CA VAL A 589 31.16 -7.71 -17.06
C VAL A 589 32.65 -8.04 -16.95
N ASN A 590 33.34 -8.20 -18.08
CA ASN A 590 34.77 -8.49 -18.08
C ASN A 590 35.58 -7.37 -17.43
N ARG A 591 35.20 -6.12 -17.67
CA ARG A 591 35.83 -4.96 -17.05
C ARG A 591 35.60 -4.93 -15.54
N LEU A 592 34.42 -5.29 -15.07
CA LEU A 592 34.08 -5.39 -13.66
C LEU A 592 34.95 -6.43 -12.95
N ILE A 593 35.09 -7.63 -13.54
CA ILE A 593 35.98 -8.69 -13.01
C ILE A 593 37.41 -8.17 -12.86
N GLN A 594 37.94 -7.50 -13.90
CA GLN A 594 39.30 -6.95 -13.87
C GLN A 594 39.46 -5.84 -12.83
N TYR A 595 38.47 -4.95 -12.74
CA TYR A 595 38.46 -3.86 -11.77
C TYR A 595 38.49 -4.42 -10.34
N CYS A 596 37.59 -5.36 -10.03
CA CYS A 596 37.46 -5.86 -8.67
C CYS A 596 38.68 -6.67 -8.22
N LYS A 597 39.26 -7.50 -9.11
CA LYS A 597 40.52 -8.21 -8.80
C LYS A 597 41.70 -7.29 -8.48
N ARG A 598 41.73 -6.09 -9.04
CA ARG A 598 42.84 -5.14 -8.88
C ARG A 598 42.65 -4.17 -7.73
N ASN A 599 41.42 -3.70 -7.55
CA ASN A 599 41.14 -2.49 -6.75
C ASN A 599 40.24 -2.76 -5.54
N VAL A 600 39.43 -3.83 -5.57
CA VAL A 600 38.51 -4.14 -4.47
C VAL A 600 39.18 -5.14 -3.52
N LYS A 601 39.35 -4.72 -2.26
CA LYS A 601 39.83 -5.59 -1.19
C LYS A 601 38.64 -6.05 -0.35
N PRO A 602 38.35 -7.36 -0.28
CA PRO A 602 37.15 -7.87 0.40
C PRO A 602 36.99 -7.35 1.83
N ASN A 603 38.10 -7.27 2.59
CA ASN A 603 38.07 -6.84 4.00
C ASN A 603 37.73 -5.36 4.21
N ASN A 604 37.89 -4.50 3.20
CA ASN A 604 37.67 -3.07 3.35
C ASN A 604 36.17 -2.68 3.27
N ALA A 605 35.31 -3.64 2.90
CA ALA A 605 33.86 -3.46 2.82
C ALA A 605 33.08 -4.19 3.92
N LEU A 606 33.76 -4.99 4.74
CA LEU A 606 33.18 -5.79 5.82
C LEU A 606 32.84 -4.96 7.07
N ASN A 607 33.46 -3.78 7.25
CA ASN A 607 33.30 -2.96 8.45
C ASN A 607 32.20 -1.90 8.30
N VAL A 608 31.02 -2.30 7.82
CA VAL A 608 29.87 -1.41 7.56
C VAL A 608 28.57 -1.94 8.17
N ILE A 609 28.62 -3.09 8.87
CA ILE A 609 27.46 -3.65 9.58
C ILE A 609 27.39 -3.12 10.99
#